data_AF-A0A957LNK2-F1
#
_entry.id   AF-A0A957LNK2-F1
#
_cell.length_a   1.000
_cell.length_b   1.000
_cell.length_c   1.000
_cell.angle_alpha   90.00
_cell.angle_beta   90.00
_cell.angle_gamma   90.00
#
_symmetry.space_group_name_H-M   'P 1'
#
loop_
_entity.id
_entity.type
_entity.pdbx_description
1 polymer ?
#
loop_
_entity_poly.entity_id
_entity_poly.type
_entity_poly.pdbx_seq_one_letter_code
_entity_poly.pdbx_strand_id
1 'polypeptide(L)'
;MSELRIARIEELMGIYGMGPVELAESSGLSYNFIYRLRKGERADMSASSLAMLARALATSTDYLLGLTDDPSPSGAPALGEARLTYRVTEEGEFEQAQRLAYLVNQMAPDQRAAFLGFAEAVMGGGSGTQGRSDSADDDAT
;
A
#
# COMPACT_ATOMS: atom_id res chain seq x y z
N MET A 1 -22.08 10.04 -12.92
CA MET A 1 -20.72 10.52 -12.58
C MET A 1 -20.52 10.60 -11.06
N SER A 2 -21.40 11.28 -10.31
CA SER A 2 -21.30 11.40 -8.85
C SER A 2 -21.40 10.06 -8.11
N GLU A 3 -22.30 9.16 -8.50
CA GLU A 3 -22.50 7.87 -7.84
C GLU A 3 -21.28 6.93 -7.93
N LEU A 4 -20.65 6.84 -9.11
CA LEU A 4 -19.44 6.02 -9.30
C LEU A 4 -18.29 6.48 -8.39
N ARG A 5 -18.09 7.80 -8.28
CA ARG A 5 -17.08 8.38 -7.38
C ARG A 5 -17.34 7.99 -5.94
N ILE A 6 -18.58 8.08 -5.47
CA ILE A 6 -18.95 7.72 -4.10
C ILE A 6 -18.68 6.24 -3.87
N ALA A 7 -19.08 5.35 -4.79
CA ALA A 7 -18.82 3.92 -4.67
C ALA A 7 -17.32 3.62 -4.54
N ARG A 8 -16.47 4.26 -5.35
CA ARG A 8 -14.99 4.11 -5.29
C ARG A 8 -14.41 4.64 -3.97
N ILE A 9 -14.97 5.73 -3.43
CA ILE A 9 -14.57 6.26 -2.12
C ILE A 9 -14.94 5.27 -1.01
N GLU A 10 -16.17 4.74 -1.00
CA GLU A 10 -16.61 3.76 0.01
C GLU A 10 -15.78 2.46 -0.06
N GLU A 11 -15.48 1.99 -1.27
CA GLU A 11 -14.63 0.82 -1.50
C GLU A 11 -13.23 1.05 -0.90
N LEU A 12 -12.57 2.15 -1.26
CA LEU A 12 -11.24 2.47 -0.74
C LEU A 12 -11.26 2.66 0.78
N MET A 13 -12.28 3.32 1.33
CA MET A 13 -12.47 3.43 2.77
C MET A 13 -12.57 2.05 3.43
N GLY A 14 -13.34 1.12 2.85
CA GLY A 14 -13.44 -0.26 3.34
C GLY A 14 -12.11 -1.01 3.30
N ILE A 15 -11.33 -0.83 2.23
CA ILE A 15 -9.99 -1.45 2.09
C ILE A 15 -9.02 -0.94 3.15
N TYR A 16 -9.07 0.36 3.46
CA TYR A 16 -8.17 0.96 4.47
C TYR A 16 -8.70 0.89 5.90
N GLY A 17 -9.88 0.30 6.12
CA GLY A 17 -10.54 0.33 7.43
C GLY A 17 -10.87 1.74 7.91
N MET A 18 -11.05 2.68 6.99
CA MET A 18 -11.17 4.12 7.26
C MET A 18 -12.63 4.53 7.43
N GLY A 19 -12.94 5.18 8.54
CA GLY A 19 -14.24 5.81 8.80
C GLY A 19 -14.36 7.23 8.19
N PRO A 20 -15.58 7.80 8.14
CA PRO A 20 -15.79 9.15 7.57
C PRO A 20 -15.09 10.27 8.35
N VAL A 21 -14.89 10.07 9.65
CA VAL A 21 -14.13 10.99 10.52
C VAL A 21 -12.65 10.96 10.14
N GLU A 22 -12.08 9.77 10.02
CA GLU A 22 -10.67 9.58 9.65
C GLU A 22 -10.39 10.08 8.22
N LEU A 23 -11.33 9.92 7.28
CA LEU A 23 -11.21 10.49 5.95
C LEU A 23 -11.23 12.02 5.99
N ALA A 24 -12.08 12.62 6.82
CA ALA A 24 -12.12 14.07 7.00
C ALA A 24 -10.78 14.60 7.55
N GLU A 25 -10.26 13.95 8.59
CA GLU A 25 -8.98 14.29 9.21
C GLU A 25 -7.81 14.12 8.22
N SER A 26 -7.75 12.97 7.54
CA SER A 26 -6.66 12.65 6.60
C SER A 26 -6.67 13.53 5.36
N SER A 27 -7.86 13.94 4.89
CA SER A 27 -7.98 14.83 3.73
C SER A 27 -7.87 16.31 4.11
N GLY A 28 -8.05 16.69 5.37
CA GLY A 28 -8.19 18.09 5.80
C GLY A 28 -9.51 18.73 5.37
N LEU A 29 -10.51 17.93 4.96
CA LEU A 29 -11.86 18.40 4.67
C LEU A 29 -12.74 18.30 5.90
N SER A 30 -13.80 19.10 5.98
CA SER A 30 -14.71 19.02 7.14
C SER A 30 -15.51 17.71 7.12
N TYR A 31 -15.82 17.17 8.30
CA TYR A 31 -16.70 16.00 8.41
C TYR A 31 -18.03 16.21 7.67
N ASN A 32 -18.62 17.40 7.78
CA ASN A 32 -19.86 17.73 7.07
C ASN A 32 -19.69 17.70 5.54
N PHE A 33 -18.51 18.08 5.02
CA PHE A 33 -18.20 17.91 3.60
C PHE A 33 -18.25 16.43 3.21
N ILE A 34 -17.56 15.56 3.97
CA ILE A 34 -17.52 14.11 3.70
C ILE A 34 -18.92 13.51 3.80
N TYR A 35 -19.69 13.86 4.83
CA TYR A 35 -21.05 13.38 5.03
C TYR A 35 -21.96 13.69 3.82
N ARG A 36 -21.98 14.96 3.38
CA ARG A 36 -22.81 15.39 2.25
C ARG A 36 -22.33 14.82 0.92
N LEU A 37 -21.03 14.64 0.74
CA LEU A 37 -20.45 13.94 -0.41
C LEU A 37 -21.00 12.50 -0.49
N ARG A 38 -20.93 11.74 0.60
CA ARG A 38 -21.40 10.34 0.67
C ARG A 38 -22.91 10.21 0.46
N LYS A 39 -23.69 11.20 0.87
CA LYS A 39 -25.14 11.26 0.61
C LYS A 39 -25.51 11.64 -0.83
N GLY A 40 -24.53 11.94 -1.68
CA GLY A 40 -24.78 12.39 -3.06
C GLY A 40 -25.31 13.83 -3.15
N GLU A 41 -25.42 14.54 -2.03
CA GLU A 41 -25.91 15.92 -1.97
C GLU A 41 -24.90 16.93 -2.54
N ARG A 42 -23.66 16.48 -2.80
CA ARG A 42 -22.59 17.29 -3.34
C ARG A 42 -21.90 16.57 -4.50
N ALA A 43 -22.51 16.65 -5.68
CA ALA A 43 -21.91 16.15 -6.92
C ALA A 43 -20.70 17.01 -7.36
N ASP A 44 -20.82 18.33 -7.15
CA ASP A 44 -19.84 19.32 -7.57
C ASP A 44 -18.81 19.59 -6.47
N MET A 45 -17.57 19.22 -6.77
CA MET A 45 -16.43 19.37 -5.89
C MET A 45 -15.32 20.07 -6.66
N SER A 46 -14.60 20.98 -6.00
CA SER A 46 -13.44 21.63 -6.60
C SER A 46 -12.33 20.61 -6.88
N ALA A 47 -11.50 20.90 -7.88
CA ALA A 47 -10.31 20.09 -8.17
C ALA A 47 -9.40 19.96 -6.94
N SER A 48 -9.31 21.00 -6.10
CA SER A 48 -8.55 20.98 -4.85
C SER A 48 -9.05 19.93 -3.87
N SER A 49 -10.36 19.90 -3.58
CA SER A 49 -10.95 18.92 -2.68
C SER A 49 -10.87 17.50 -3.24
N LEU A 50 -10.99 17.32 -4.56
CA LEU A 50 -10.78 16.03 -5.21
C LEU A 50 -9.34 15.54 -5.03
N ALA A 51 -8.34 16.40 -5.21
CA ALA A 51 -6.94 16.07 -5.01
C ALA A 51 -6.62 15.75 -3.54
N MET A 52 -7.25 16.44 -2.59
CA MET A 52 -7.13 16.16 -1.15
C MET A 52 -7.67 14.75 -0.82
N LEU A 53 -8.83 14.38 -1.37
CA LEU A 53 -9.39 13.03 -1.21
C LEU A 53 -8.51 11.96 -1.86
N ALA A 54 -8.03 12.20 -3.09
CA ALA A 54 -7.16 11.25 -3.79
C ALA A 54 -5.88 10.98 -3.00
N ARG A 55 -5.27 12.02 -2.41
CA ARG A 55 -4.11 11.88 -1.53
C ARG A 55 -4.43 11.10 -0.26
N ALA A 56 -5.53 11.44 0.42
CA ALA A 56 -5.94 10.76 1.66
C ALA A 56 -6.24 9.27 1.45
N LEU A 57 -6.78 8.90 0.29
CA LEU A 57 -7.10 7.53 -0.09
C LEU A 57 -5.96 6.84 -0.87
N ALA A 58 -4.78 7.46 -0.95
CA ALA A 58 -3.61 6.97 -1.68
C ALA A 58 -3.96 6.46 -3.09
N THR A 59 -4.71 7.27 -3.85
CA THR A 59 -5.22 6.97 -5.19
C THR A 59 -5.05 8.15 -6.15
N SER A 60 -5.51 8.00 -7.40
CA SER A 60 -5.52 9.06 -8.41
C SER A 60 -6.86 9.78 -8.48
N THR A 61 -6.85 11.03 -8.92
CA THR A 61 -8.07 11.76 -9.27
C THR A 61 -8.80 11.11 -10.43
N ASP A 62 -8.06 10.51 -11.36
CA ASP A 62 -8.60 9.83 -12.54
C ASP A 62 -9.40 8.59 -12.13
N TYR A 63 -8.92 7.83 -11.14
CA TYR A 63 -9.68 6.75 -10.54
C TYR A 63 -10.94 7.28 -9.86
N LEU A 64 -10.86 8.32 -9.03
CA LEU A 64 -12.06 8.85 -8.38
C LEU A 64 -13.09 9.40 -9.39
N LEU A 65 -12.66 9.86 -10.57
CA LEU A 65 -13.53 10.40 -11.60
C LEU A 65 -14.11 9.35 -12.56
N GLY A 66 -13.66 8.09 -12.51
CA GLY A 66 -14.11 7.09 -13.48
C GLY A 66 -13.35 7.12 -14.80
N LEU A 67 -12.22 7.82 -14.87
CA LEU A 67 -11.42 7.96 -16.10
C LEU A 67 -10.43 6.80 -16.30
N THR A 68 -10.14 6.06 -15.23
CA THR A 68 -9.33 4.84 -15.22
C THR A 68 -9.88 3.87 -14.18
N ASP A 69 -9.60 2.57 -14.35
CA ASP A 69 -9.85 1.53 -13.34
C ASP A 69 -8.62 1.22 -12.48
N ASP A 70 -7.48 1.85 -12.77
CA ASP A 70 -6.27 1.76 -11.94
C ASP A 70 -6.34 2.72 -10.75
N PRO A 71 -6.43 2.22 -9.50
CA PRO A 71 -6.50 3.06 -8.31
C PRO A 71 -5.13 3.60 -7.88
N SER A 72 -4.05 3.37 -8.63
CA SER A 72 -2.72 3.81 -8.28
C SER A 72 -2.61 5.35 -8.27
N PRO A 73 -1.88 5.94 -7.31
CA PRO A 73 -1.70 7.39 -7.26
C PRO A 73 -0.90 7.89 -8.46
N SER A 74 -1.37 8.97 -9.09
CA SER A 74 -0.74 9.58 -10.25
C SER A 74 0.67 10.08 -9.89
N GLY A 75 1.70 9.51 -10.51
CA GLY A 75 3.09 9.92 -10.30
C GLY A 75 3.84 9.18 -9.19
N ALA A 76 3.31 8.07 -8.65
CA ALA A 76 4.19 7.10 -8.03
C ALA A 76 5.25 6.71 -9.07
N PRO A 77 6.56 6.73 -8.76
CA PRO A 77 7.51 6.02 -9.60
C PRO A 77 6.94 4.61 -9.71
N ALA A 78 7.02 4.03 -10.91
CA ALA A 78 6.78 2.61 -11.08
C ALA A 78 7.80 1.87 -10.19
N LEU A 79 7.50 1.74 -8.89
CA LEU A 79 7.96 0.63 -8.08
C LEU A 79 7.39 -0.55 -8.83
N GLY A 80 8.20 -1.13 -9.71
CA GLY A 80 7.76 -2.12 -10.68
C GLY A 80 6.89 -3.15 -9.97
N GLU A 81 5.63 -3.23 -10.39
CA GLU A 81 4.65 -4.30 -10.14
C GLU A 81 4.44 -4.83 -8.70
N ALA A 82 5.17 -4.38 -7.69
CA ALA A 82 5.15 -4.96 -6.36
C ALA A 82 4.42 -4.05 -5.36
N ARG A 83 3.20 -3.64 -5.70
CA ARG A 83 2.23 -3.28 -4.66
C ARG A 83 1.78 -4.60 -4.05
N LEU A 84 2.50 -5.09 -3.05
CA LEU A 84 2.09 -6.25 -2.25
C LEU A 84 0.82 -5.88 -1.49
N THR A 85 -0.35 -6.12 -2.08
CA THR A 85 -1.62 -6.19 -1.36
C THR A 85 -1.62 -7.51 -0.60
N TYR A 86 -1.05 -7.53 0.60
CA TYR A 86 -1.14 -8.69 1.48
C TYR A 86 -2.57 -8.76 2.04
N ARG A 87 -3.34 -9.76 1.60
CA ARG A 87 -4.66 -10.05 2.16
C ARG A 87 -4.43 -10.81 3.47
N VAL A 88 -4.46 -10.07 4.58
CA VAL A 88 -4.53 -10.68 5.89
C VAL A 88 -5.89 -11.34 6.04
N THR A 89 -5.95 -12.67 6.11
CA THR A 89 -7.21 -13.40 6.30
C THR A 89 -7.48 -13.76 7.75
N GLU A 90 -6.48 -13.66 8.62
CA GLU A 90 -6.60 -13.96 10.04
C GLU A 90 -6.43 -12.73 10.93
N GLU A 91 -7.28 -12.61 11.95
CA GLU A 91 -7.37 -11.44 12.84
C GLU A 91 -6.04 -11.10 13.54
N GLY A 92 -5.16 -12.10 13.77
CA GLY A 92 -3.84 -11.91 14.38
C GLY A 92 -2.71 -11.53 13.43
N GLU A 93 -2.83 -11.84 12.13
CA GLU A 93 -1.81 -11.52 11.13
C GLU A 93 -1.78 -10.02 10.81
N PHE A 94 -2.91 -9.32 10.98
CA PHE A 94 -3.03 -7.89 10.67
C PHE A 94 -2.23 -7.07 11.67
N GLU A 95 -2.33 -7.39 12.96
CA GLU A 95 -1.57 -6.74 14.01
C GLU A 95 -0.06 -6.95 13.82
N GLN A 96 0.34 -8.16 13.41
CA GLN A 96 1.75 -8.48 13.14
C GLN A 96 2.28 -7.71 11.93
N ALA A 97 1.52 -7.65 10.84
CA ALA A 97 1.89 -6.89 9.64
C ALA A 97 1.98 -5.38 9.93
N GLN A 98 1.02 -4.82 10.68
CA GLN A 98 1.04 -3.42 11.10
C GLN A 98 2.24 -3.12 11.99
N ARG A 99 2.51 -3.99 12.98
CA ARG A 99 3.66 -3.85 13.87
C ARG A 99 4.98 -3.92 13.11
N LEU A 100 5.09 -4.82 12.15
CA LEU A 100 6.28 -4.95 11.31
C LEU A 100 6.48 -3.71 10.44
N ALA A 101 5.43 -3.24 9.78
CA ALA A 101 5.48 -2.02 8.97
C ALA A 101 5.89 -0.80 9.80
N TYR A 102 5.33 -0.67 11.01
CA TYR A 102 5.72 0.39 11.95
C TYR A 102 7.21 0.32 12.31
N LEU A 103 7.71 -0.87 12.66
CA LEU A 103 9.12 -1.06 13.02
C LEU A 103 10.06 -0.73 11.85
N VAL A 104 9.77 -1.23 10.65
CA VAL A 104 10.58 -0.98 9.46
C VAL A 104 10.61 0.51 9.10
N ASN A 105 9.51 1.23 9.32
CA ASN A 105 9.46 2.67 9.05
C ASN A 105 10.31 3.50 10.02
N GLN A 106 10.47 3.04 11.27
CA GLN A 106 11.29 3.70 12.30
C GLN A 106 12.78 3.36 12.22
N MET A 107 13.17 2.38 11.39
CA MET A 107 14.56 1.98 11.25
C MET A 107 15.38 2.98 10.43
N ALA A 108 16.65 3.17 10.81
CA ALA A 108 17.62 3.87 9.98
C ALA A 108 17.85 3.12 8.65
N PRO A 109 18.29 3.79 7.57
CA PRO A 109 18.49 3.13 6.27
C PRO A 109 19.35 1.86 6.34
N ASP A 110 20.46 1.91 7.07
CA ASP A 110 21.37 0.76 7.23
C ASP A 110 20.71 -0.41 7.97
N GLN A 111 19.82 -0.10 8.92
CA GLN A 111 19.07 -1.11 9.66
C GLN A 111 17.99 -1.77 8.80
N ARG A 112 17.35 -1.01 7.89
CA ARG A 112 16.39 -1.59 6.94
C ARG A 112 17.08 -2.54 5.97
N ALA A 113 18.26 -2.17 5.47
CA ALA A 113 19.05 -3.04 4.60
C ALA A 113 19.44 -4.35 5.32
N ALA A 114 19.88 -4.26 6.58
CA ALA A 114 20.18 -5.43 7.40
C ALA A 114 18.93 -6.29 7.68
N PHE A 115 17.78 -5.67 7.96
CA PHE A 115 16.52 -6.35 8.18
C PHE A 115 16.05 -7.12 6.93
N LEU A 116 16.15 -6.51 5.74
CA LEU A 116 15.80 -7.18 4.49
C LEU A 116 16.68 -8.40 4.24
N GLY A 117 18.00 -8.27 4.41
CA GLY A 117 18.92 -9.40 4.26
C GLY A 117 18.64 -10.54 5.25
N PHE A 118 18.25 -10.20 6.49
CA PHE A 118 17.79 -11.20 7.46
C PHE A 118 16.49 -11.89 7.03
N ALA A 119 15.48 -11.11 6.62
CA ALA A 119 14.20 -11.66 6.18
C ALA A 119 14.35 -12.57 4.95
N GLU A 120 15.19 -12.17 3.99
CA GLU A 120 15.56 -12.98 2.83
C GLU A 120 16.25 -14.27 3.22
N ALA A 121 17.18 -14.24 4.21
CA ALA A 121 17.84 -15.44 4.69
C ALA A 121 16.87 -16.41 5.40
N VAL A 122 15.91 -15.87 6.17
CA VAL A 122 14.88 -16.67 6.86
C VAL A 122 13.89 -17.29 5.86
N MET A 123 13.50 -16.55 4.82
CA MET A 123 12.56 -17.03 3.79
C MET A 123 13.23 -17.92 2.72
N GLY A 124 14.51 -17.68 2.42
CA GLY A 124 15.29 -18.38 1.38
C GLY A 124 15.94 -19.69 1.83
N GLY A 125 15.69 -20.15 3.06
CA GLY A 125 16.27 -21.37 3.65
C GLY A 125 15.78 -22.71 3.06
N GLY A 126 15.52 -22.79 1.76
CA GLY A 126 15.05 -23.99 1.06
C GLY A 126 15.74 -24.31 -0.28
N SER A 127 16.70 -23.50 -0.77
CA SER A 127 17.39 -23.85 -2.02
C SER A 127 18.86 -23.42 -2.05
N GLY A 128 19.72 -24.41 -1.82
CA GLY A 128 20.93 -24.59 -2.62
C GLY A 128 22.08 -23.61 -2.40
N THR A 129 22.82 -23.79 -1.30
CA THR A 129 24.28 -23.68 -1.42
C THR A 129 24.77 -24.94 -2.13
N GLN A 130 24.88 -24.79 -3.44
CA GLN A 130 25.51 -25.67 -4.42
C GLN A 130 26.79 -26.31 -3.86
N GLY A 131 26.93 -27.59 -4.16
CA GLY A 131 28.04 -28.45 -3.75
C GLY A 131 29.42 -27.91 -4.08
N ARG A 132 30.33 -28.14 -3.13
CA ARG A 132 31.77 -28.11 -3.34
C ARG A 132 32.25 -29.56 -3.38
N SER A 133 32.21 -30.13 -4.57
CA SER A 133 32.92 -31.34 -5.05
C SER A 133 33.20 -31.03 -6.53
N ASP A 134 34.35 -31.21 -7.14
CA ASP A 134 35.59 -31.92 -6.82
C ASP A 134 36.60 -31.48 -7.90
N SER A 135 37.89 -31.45 -7.55
CA SER A 135 39.08 -31.65 -8.41
C SER A 135 40.27 -30.92 -7.76
N ALA A 136 41.41 -31.52 -7.43
CA ALA A 136 41.97 -32.77 -7.91
C ALA A 136 42.92 -33.35 -6.84
N ASP A 137 42.75 -34.63 -6.55
CA ASP A 137 43.88 -35.52 -6.30
C ASP A 137 44.62 -35.77 -7.63
N ASP A 138 45.89 -36.14 -7.49
CA ASP A 138 46.78 -36.73 -8.49
C ASP A 138 47.32 -35.81 -9.60
N ASP A 139 48.54 -35.30 -9.38
CA ASP A 139 49.60 -35.64 -10.33
C ASP A 139 50.92 -35.95 -9.62
N ALA A 140 51.49 -37.09 -10.01
CA ALA A 140 52.66 -37.73 -9.45
C ALA A 140 53.95 -37.02 -9.90
N THR A 141 54.98 -37.02 -9.03
CA THR A 141 56.36 -37.48 -9.34
C THR A 141 57.16 -37.57 -8.04
#